data_AF-A0A6A5ADV3-F1
#
_entry.id   AF-A0A6A5ADV3-F1
#
_cell.length_a   1.000
_cell.length_b   1.000
_cell.length_c   1.000
_cell.angle_alpha   90.00
_cell.angle_beta   90.00
_cell.angle_gamma   90.00
#
_symmetry.space_group_name_H-M   'P 1'
#
loop_
_entity.id
_entity.type
_entity.pdbx_description
1 polymer ?
#
loop_
_entity_poly.entity_id
_entity_poly.type
_entity_poly.pdbx_seq_one_letter_code
_entity_poly.pdbx_strand_id
1 'polypeptide(L)'
;MAKVSPSMTGGRITKWTKDVGDFVSCYDLLYEFEVSGLTDIDEEENVTTKMELESCDEGYLAVVFDPVVPNTCPKIVGGGTPVALLCDTVDEMHDVQDQFKRLGPKVSPASTSIRLTRHY
;
A
#
# COMPACT_ATOMS: atom_id res chain seq x y z
N MET A 1 -0.02 4.07 -6.24
CA MET A 1 1.06 3.26 -6.79
C MET A 1 1.54 3.95 -8.04
N ALA A 2 2.66 4.66 -7.93
CA ALA A 2 3.27 5.32 -9.07
C ALA A 2 3.54 4.30 -10.18
N LYS A 3 3.23 4.66 -11.43
CA LYS A 3 3.48 3.81 -12.58
C LYS A 3 4.95 3.94 -12.99
N VAL A 4 5.79 2.98 -12.58
CA VAL A 4 7.24 3.03 -12.80
C VAL A 4 7.70 2.49 -14.18
N SER A 5 6.80 1.91 -14.97
CA SER A 5 7.07 1.48 -16.36
C SER A 5 5.79 1.53 -17.21
N PRO A 6 5.87 1.81 -18.53
CA PRO A 6 4.73 1.71 -19.44
C PRO A 6 4.01 0.35 -19.40
N SER A 7 4.76 -0.75 -19.23
CA SER A 7 4.27 -2.13 -19.15
C SER A 7 3.79 -2.54 -17.76
N MET A 8 3.99 -1.70 -16.73
CA MET A 8 3.55 -2.02 -15.38
C MET A 8 2.02 -1.99 -15.28
N THR A 9 1.41 -3.15 -15.03
CA THR A 9 -0.04 -3.31 -14.84
C THR A 9 -0.44 -3.08 -13.38
N GLY A 10 0.39 -3.51 -12.43
CA GLY A 10 0.19 -3.29 -11.01
C GLY A 10 1.30 -3.92 -10.18
N GLY A 11 1.15 -3.85 -8.87
CA GLY A 11 2.11 -4.40 -7.92
C GLY A 11 1.48 -4.63 -6.56
N ARG A 12 2.27 -5.21 -5.67
CA ARG A 12 1.89 -5.47 -4.28
C ARG A 12 2.78 -4.63 -3.38
N ILE A 13 2.19 -3.76 -2.55
CA ILE A 13 2.95 -3.05 -1.53
C ILE A 13 3.33 -4.07 -0.45
N THR A 14 4.62 -4.24 -0.20
CA THR A 14 5.13 -5.26 0.72
C THR A 14 5.44 -4.67 2.09
N LYS A 15 5.83 -3.40 2.14
CA LYS A 15 6.21 -2.74 3.39
C LYS A 15 6.10 -1.22 3.28
N TRP A 16 5.54 -0.59 4.31
CA TRP A 16 5.61 0.85 4.51
C TRP A 16 6.80 1.19 5.40
N THR A 17 7.48 2.29 5.12
CA THR A 17 8.63 2.79 5.89
C THR A 17 8.27 4.01 6.74
N LYS A 18 7.04 4.51 6.59
CA LYS A 18 6.45 5.63 7.33
C LYS A 18 5.10 5.20 7.89
N ASP A 19 4.80 5.63 9.11
CA ASP A 19 3.52 5.39 9.76
C ASP A 19 2.55 6.55 9.50
N VAL A 20 1.25 6.25 9.60
CA VAL A 20 0.22 7.28 9.53
C VAL A 20 0.41 8.28 10.68
N GLY A 21 0.55 9.55 10.34
CA GLY A 21 0.89 10.62 11.27
C GLY A 21 2.32 11.17 11.11
N ASP A 22 3.21 10.42 10.47
CA ASP A 22 4.60 10.82 10.32
C ASP A 22 4.77 11.94 9.28
N PHE A 23 5.77 12.79 9.51
CA PHE A 23 6.25 13.72 8.49
C PHE A 23 7.13 12.97 7.47
N VAL A 24 6.84 13.22 6.19
CA VAL A 24 7.54 12.71 5.03
C VAL A 24 8.25 13.89 4.38
N SER A 25 9.57 13.77 4.18
CA SER A 25 10.34 14.73 3.39
C SER A 25 10.43 14.28 1.93
N CYS A 26 10.70 15.21 1.03
CA CYS A 26 11.08 14.86 -0.33
C CYS A 26 12.29 13.90 -0.32
N TYR A 27 12.26 12.88 -1.17
CA TYR A 27 13.20 11.76 -1.25
C TYR A 27 13.18 10.77 -0.08
N ASP A 28 12.31 10.93 0.92
CA ASP A 28 12.12 9.87 1.91
C ASP A 28 11.55 8.62 1.24
N LEU A 29 12.11 7.46 1.57
CA LEU A 29 11.53 6.17 1.21
C LEU A 29 10.13 6.06 1.87
N LEU A 30 9.10 5.82 1.06
CA LEU A 30 7.70 5.70 1.50
C LEU A 30 7.26 4.25 1.68
N TYR A 31 7.54 3.41 0.67
CA TYR A 31 7.16 2.00 0.70
C TYR A 31 7.98 1.17 -0.30
N GLU A 32 8.08 -0.11 0.01
CA GLU A 32 8.60 -1.16 -0.85
C GLU A 32 7.42 -1.85 -1.55
N PHE A 33 7.58 -2.22 -2.82
CA PHE A 33 6.57 -2.94 -3.58
C PHE A 33 7.19 -3.96 -4.54
N GLU A 34 6.44 -5.01 -4.81
CA GLU A 34 6.77 -6.03 -5.79
C GLU A 34 5.92 -5.86 -7.04
N VAL A 35 6.56 -5.81 -8.21
CA VAL A 35 5.86 -5.79 -9.50
C VAL A 35 5.71 -7.23 -10.00
N SER A 36 4.51 -7.59 -10.43
CA SER A 36 4.26 -8.86 -11.12
C SER A 36 4.06 -8.60 -12.61
N GLY A 37 4.81 -9.30 -13.47
CA GLY A 37 4.63 -9.28 -14.93
C GLY A 37 5.58 -8.35 -15.71
N LEU A 38 6.86 -8.26 -15.32
CA LEU A 38 7.85 -7.42 -16.00
C LEU A 38 8.61 -8.10 -17.15
N THR A 39 8.30 -9.34 -17.53
CA THR A 39 9.08 -10.06 -18.54
C THR A 39 8.20 -10.69 -19.62
N ASP A 40 8.40 -10.24 -20.86
CA ASP A 40 8.06 -10.98 -22.09
C ASP A 40 8.99 -12.21 -22.29
N ILE A 41 9.41 -12.84 -21.18
CA ILE A 41 10.37 -13.94 -21.16
C ILE A 41 9.66 -15.11 -20.49
N ASP A 42 9.69 -16.25 -21.17
CA ASP A 42 8.94 -17.49 -20.95
C ASP A 42 8.56 -17.81 -19.49
N GLU A 43 7.33 -18.31 -19.36
CA GLU A 43 6.46 -18.49 -18.18
C GLU A 43 7.01 -19.27 -16.96
N GLU A 44 8.32 -19.55 -16.89
CA GLU A 44 8.87 -20.53 -15.93
C GLU A 44 9.46 -19.91 -14.64
N GLU A 45 9.72 -18.60 -14.62
CA GLU A 45 10.08 -17.88 -13.38
C GLU A 45 9.16 -16.67 -13.19
N ASN A 46 8.32 -16.70 -12.15
CA ASN A 46 7.62 -15.50 -11.67
C ASN A 46 8.65 -14.57 -11.03
N VAL A 47 9.41 -13.85 -11.85
CA VAL A 47 10.41 -12.89 -11.41
C VAL A 47 9.69 -11.73 -10.74
N THR A 48 9.57 -11.80 -9.41
CA THR A 48 9.11 -10.69 -8.59
C THR A 48 10.27 -9.74 -8.37
N THR A 49 10.23 -8.58 -9.02
CA THR A 49 11.20 -7.52 -8.77
C THR A 49 10.72 -6.66 -7.61
N LYS A 50 11.51 -6.58 -6.55
CA LYS A 50 11.32 -5.62 -5.46
C LYS A 50 11.82 -4.25 -5.87
N MET A 51 10.99 -3.25 -5.64
CA MET A 51 11.27 -1.85 -5.95
C MET A 51 10.91 -0.99 -4.75
N GLU A 52 11.52 0.19 -4.71
CA GLU A 52 11.39 1.19 -3.65
C GLU A 52 10.79 2.45 -4.27
N LEU A 53 9.83 3.07 -3.57
CA LEU A 53 9.29 4.37 -3.97
C LEU A 53 9.67 5.45 -2.96
N GLU A 54 10.36 6.47 -3.45
CA GLU A 54 10.66 7.70 -2.72
C GLU A 54 9.55 8.75 -2.93
N SER A 55 9.33 9.58 -1.92
CA SER A 55 8.38 10.70 -2.01
C SER A 55 8.92 11.80 -2.91
N CYS A 56 8.11 12.32 -3.84
CA CYS A 56 8.44 13.55 -4.58
C CYS A 56 8.01 14.81 -3.83
N ASP A 57 7.14 14.67 -2.83
CA ASP A 57 6.53 15.76 -2.07
C ASP A 57 6.88 15.65 -0.59
N GLU A 58 6.64 16.73 0.16
CA GLU A 58 6.76 16.77 1.62
C GLU A 58 5.41 17.01 2.28
N GLY A 59 5.22 16.50 3.50
CA GLY A 59 3.97 16.66 4.24
C GLY A 59 3.75 15.54 5.27
N TYR A 60 2.56 15.54 5.88
CA TYR A 60 2.16 14.56 6.88
C TYR A 60 1.37 13.41 6.24
N LEU A 61 1.77 12.18 6.53
CA LEU A 61 1.08 10.98 6.04
C LEU A 61 -0.27 10.79 6.73
N ALA A 62 -1.33 11.32 6.11
CA ALA A 62 -2.66 11.34 6.71
C ALA A 62 -3.38 9.99 6.60
N VAL A 63 -3.30 9.32 5.44
CA VAL A 63 -4.04 8.09 5.16
C VAL A 63 -3.21 7.14 4.30
N VAL A 64 -3.25 5.85 4.63
CA VAL A 64 -2.85 4.74 3.76
C VAL A 64 -4.10 3.94 3.40
N PHE A 65 -4.41 3.81 2.10
CA PHE A 65 -5.69 3.22 1.66
C PHE A 65 -5.73 1.69 1.74
N ASP A 66 -4.61 1.03 1.46
CA ASP A 66 -4.46 -0.43 1.52
C ASP A 66 -3.24 -0.77 2.40
N PRO A 67 -3.37 -0.73 3.74
CA PRO A 67 -2.26 -1.01 4.66
C PRO A 67 -1.86 -2.48 4.59
N VAL A 68 -0.56 -2.75 4.78
CA VAL A 68 -0.03 -4.12 4.80
C VAL A 68 -0.40 -4.79 6.12
N VAL A 69 -1.17 -5.87 6.05
CA VAL A 69 -1.52 -6.68 7.23
C VAL A 69 -0.53 -7.84 7.38
N PRO A 70 0.17 -7.97 8.51
CA PRO A 70 1.09 -9.08 8.74
C PRO A 70 0.43 -10.44 8.54
N ASN A 71 1.17 -11.41 8.02
CA ASN A 71 0.70 -12.78 7.75
C ASN A 71 -0.46 -12.88 6.74
N THR A 72 -0.64 -11.87 5.88
CA THR A 72 -1.58 -11.92 4.77
C THR A 72 -0.86 -11.67 3.45
N CYS A 73 -1.44 -12.15 2.35
CA CYS A 73 -0.95 -11.82 1.02
C CYS A 73 -1.37 -10.38 0.68
N PRO A 74 -0.43 -9.46 0.41
CA PRO A 74 -0.79 -8.10 0.04
C PRO A 74 -1.62 -8.07 -1.23
N LYS A 75 -2.59 -7.16 -1.25
CA LYS A 75 -3.49 -6.94 -2.39
C LYS A 75 -2.72 -6.38 -3.58
N ILE A 76 -3.09 -6.81 -4.78
CA ILE A 76 -2.58 -6.20 -6.02
C ILE A 76 -3.25 -4.83 -6.19
N VAL A 77 -2.42 -3.80 -6.31
CA VAL A 77 -2.83 -2.42 -6.59
C VAL A 77 -2.43 -2.10 -8.04
N GLY A 78 -3.38 -1.62 -8.82
CA GLY A 78 -3.14 -1.19 -10.20
C GLY A 78 -2.20 0.01 -10.29
N GLY A 79 -1.40 0.07 -11.35
CA GLY A 79 -0.57 1.25 -11.63
C GLY A 79 -1.43 2.50 -11.80
N GLY A 80 -1.06 3.60 -11.14
CA GLY A 80 -1.81 4.86 -11.14
C GLY A 80 -2.89 4.96 -10.07
N THR A 81 -3.27 3.87 -9.39
CA THR A 81 -4.24 3.91 -8.28
C THR A 81 -3.67 4.68 -7.09
N PRO A 82 -4.36 5.65 -6.48
CA PRO A 82 -3.91 6.31 -5.25
C PRO A 82 -3.66 5.31 -4.11
N VAL A 83 -2.58 5.48 -3.34
CA VAL A 83 -2.19 4.54 -2.25
C VAL A 83 -2.07 5.20 -0.88
N ALA A 84 -1.77 6.49 -0.86
CA ALA A 84 -1.68 7.30 0.34
C ALA A 84 -2.10 8.75 0.04
N LEU A 85 -2.33 9.52 1.09
CA LEU A 85 -2.61 10.94 1.05
C LEU A 85 -1.68 11.67 2.02
N LEU A 86 -1.01 12.71 1.52
CA LEU A 86 -0.20 13.64 2.30
C LEU A 86 -0.99 14.94 2.51
N CYS A 87 -0.84 15.56 3.68
CA CYS A 87 -1.38 16.88 4.00
C CYS A 87 -0.23 17.84 4.37
N ASP A 88 -0.39 19.13 4.09
CA ASP A 88 0.67 20.12 4.35
C ASP A 88 0.78 20.45 5.85
N THR A 89 -0.33 20.33 6.59
CA THR A 89 -0.41 20.70 8.01
C THR A 89 -0.97 19.58 8.87
N VAL A 90 -0.59 19.61 10.15
CA VAL A 90 -1.07 18.66 11.17
C VAL A 90 -2.60 18.79 11.37
N ASP A 91 -3.14 20.01 11.33
CA ASP A 91 -4.57 20.25 11.50
C ASP A 91 -5.38 19.63 10.35
N GLU A 92 -4.95 19.87 9.10
CA GLU A 92 -5.57 19.24 7.93
C GLU A 92 -5.45 17.72 7.98
N MET A 93 -4.30 17.19 8.39
CA MET A 93 -4.11 15.75 8.56
C MET A 93 -5.14 15.16 9.54
N HIS A 94 -5.37 15.81 10.70
CA HIS A 94 -6.37 15.36 11.67
C HIS A 94 -7.79 15.42 11.10
N ASP A 95 -8.15 16.52 10.44
CA ASP A 95 -9.47 16.67 9.80
C ASP A 95 -9.72 15.60 8.74
N VAL A 96 -8.73 15.32 7.90
CA VAL A 96 -8.79 14.28 6.87
C VAL A 96 -8.89 12.89 7.52
N GLN A 97 -8.10 12.61 8.56
CA GLN A 97 -8.18 11.34 9.29
C GLN A 97 -9.57 11.12 9.90
N ASP A 98 -10.17 12.14 10.48
CA ASP A 98 -11.50 12.04 11.10
C ASP A 98 -12.60 11.91 10.05
N GLN A 99 -12.47 12.60 8.92
CA GLN A 99 -13.35 12.40 7.78
C GLN A 99 -13.21 10.99 7.20
N PHE A 100 -11.98 10.47 7.07
CA PHE A 100 -11.72 9.13 6.56
C PHE A 100 -12.28 8.05 7.49
N LYS A 101 -12.15 8.20 8.81
CA LYS A 101 -12.78 7.30 9.79
C LYS A 101 -14.32 7.32 9.68
N ARG A 102 -14.90 8.49 9.42
CA ARG A 102 -16.37 8.67 9.34
C ARG A 102 -16.98 8.16 8.04
N LEU A 103 -16.32 8.41 6.91
CA LEU A 103 -16.86 8.17 5.56
C LEU A 103 -16.19 7.01 4.82
N GLY A 104 -15.01 6.59 5.27
CA GLY A 104 -14.23 5.56 4.62
C GLY A 104 -14.86 4.16 4.70
N PRO A 105 -14.26 3.17 4.03
CA PRO A 105 -14.74 1.80 4.08
C PRO A 105 -14.80 1.32 5.53
N LYS A 106 -15.98 0.93 6.01
CA LYS A 106 -16.10 0.26 7.31
C LYS A 106 -15.40 -1.09 7.18
N VAL A 107 -14.16 -1.18 7.69
CA VAL A 107 -13.48 -2.45 7.85
C VAL A 107 -14.34 -3.29 8.80
N SER A 108 -15.13 -4.21 8.25
CA SER A 108 -15.79 -5.23 9.06
C SER A 108 -14.70 -6.07 9.70
N PRO A 109 -14.65 -6.24 11.03
CA PRO A 109 -13.72 -7.19 11.62
C PRO A 109 -14.01 -8.55 10.99
N ALA A 110 -13.01 -9.09 10.28
CA ALA A 110 -13.12 -10.40 9.67
C ALA A 110 -13.59 -11.39 10.73
N SER A 111 -14.71 -12.05 10.46
CA SER A 111 -15.29 -13.06 11.32
C SER A 111 -14.25 -14.15 11.57
N THR A 112 -13.66 -14.18 12.77
CA THR A 112 -12.89 -15.31 13.26
C THR A 112 -13.80 -16.53 13.27
N SER A 113 -13.77 -17.31 12.20
CA SER A 113 -14.26 -18.67 12.19
C SER A 113 -13.10 -19.57 11.78
N ILE A 114 -12.22 -19.82 12.76
CA ILE A 114 -11.38 -21.01 12.74
C ILE A 114 -12.36 -22.20 12.75
N ARG A 115 -12.60 -22.79 11.58
CA ARG A 115 -13.13 -24.16 11.51
C ARG A 115 -11.95 -25.11 11.51
N LEU A 116 -11.61 -25.57 12.70
CA LEU A 116 -10.85 -26.79 12.89
C LEU A 116 -11.73 -27.95 12.41
N THR A 117 -11.54 -28.44 11.19
CA THR A 117 -12.02 -29.76 10.80
C THR A 117 -10.84 -30.72 10.80
N ARG A 118 -10.70 -31.41 11.93
CA ARG A 118 -10.06 -32.71 12.05
C ARG A 118 -10.66 -33.65 11.00
N HIS A 119 -9.86 -34.27 10.16
CA HIS A 119 -10.20 -35.56 9.56
C HIS A 119 -8.99 -36.49 9.60
N TYR A 120 -9.32 -37.76 9.82
CA TYR A 120 -8.53 -38.88 10.31
C TYR A 120 -7.34 -39.27 9.42
#